data_AF-A0A914PA32-F1
#
_entry.id   AF-A0A914PA32-F1
#
_cell.length_a   1.000
_cell.length_b   1.000
_cell.length_c   1.000
_cell.angle_alpha   90.00
_cell.angle_beta   90.00
_cell.angle_gamma   90.00
#
_symmetry.space_group_name_H-M   'P 1'
#
loop_
_entity.id
_entity.type
_entity.pdbx_description
1 polymer ?
#
loop_
_entity_poly.entity_id
_entity_poly.type
_entity_poly.pdbx_seq_one_letter_code
_entity_poly.pdbx_strand_id
1 'polypeptide(L)'
;MSIISEITAKDLEAIEQLREAVRDHLTPFYDTNFNLLRWLKGHNYNLDEIIPKLKNHLIFRKSDWKLDEVTEKPRNHPIHQFWMSGLTGDAVKTPNTIINVEQTGTNDYWGMLQTFPMNEIMKARVYDLEVMLKSVMEKEAKTGQQTSILYIMDLDGLTFDTKLFTLVRGALASISNFMSEHYVELIHSFVLVNAPTFISAIW
;
A
#
# COMPACT_ATOMS: atom_id res chain seq x y z
N MET A 1 -4.55 -22.46 3.09
CA MET A 1 -5.09 -22.47 4.46
C MET A 1 -5.08 -21.02 4.92
N SER A 2 -6.20 -20.30 4.79
CA SER A 2 -6.28 -18.90 5.20
C SER A 2 -6.42 -18.88 6.72
N ILE A 3 -5.37 -18.44 7.41
CA ILE A 3 -5.44 -18.19 8.85
C ILE A 3 -6.30 -16.93 8.97
N ILE A 4 -7.56 -17.11 9.38
CA ILE A 4 -8.41 -16.03 9.87
C ILE A 4 -7.68 -15.51 11.11
N SER A 5 -6.94 -14.39 10.98
CA SER A 5 -6.16 -13.88 12.10
C SER A 5 -7.06 -13.07 13.01
N GLU A 6 -7.78 -13.77 13.88
CA GLU A 6 -8.31 -13.15 15.09
C GLU A 6 -7.14 -12.61 15.92
N ILE A 7 -7.30 -11.40 16.45
CA ILE A 7 -6.29 -10.77 17.30
C ILE A 7 -6.20 -11.58 18.59
N THR A 8 -5.04 -12.19 18.85
CA THR A 8 -4.83 -13.00 20.05
C THR A 8 -4.57 -12.12 21.28
N ALA A 9 -4.66 -12.68 22.49
CA ALA A 9 -4.30 -11.95 23.71
C ALA A 9 -2.85 -11.44 23.69
N LYS A 10 -1.93 -12.22 23.11
CA LYS A 10 -0.53 -11.82 22.92
C LYS A 10 -0.40 -10.66 21.94
N ASP A 11 -1.20 -10.66 20.87
CA ASP A 11 -1.24 -9.55 19.93
C ASP A 11 -1.72 -8.27 20.61
N LEU A 12 -2.78 -8.36 21.42
CA LEU A 12 -3.29 -7.20 22.17
C LEU A 12 -2.23 -6.62 23.11
N GLU A 13 -1.50 -7.46 23.85
CA GLU A 13 -0.42 -6.99 24.72
C GLU A 13 0.67 -6.24 23.92
N ALA A 14 1.12 -6.81 22.80
CA ALA A 14 2.12 -6.18 21.94
C ALA A 14 1.61 -4.88 21.29
N ILE A 15 0.32 -4.84 20.92
CA ILE A 15 -0.35 -3.65 20.38
C ILE A 15 -0.34 -2.53 21.42
N GLU A 16 -0.70 -2.80 22.68
CA GLU A 16 -0.69 -1.78 23.74
C GLU A 16 0.74 -1.25 24.00
N GLN A 17 1.73 -2.14 24.03
CA GLN A 17 3.13 -1.73 24.19
C GLN A 17 3.59 -0.82 23.04
N LEU A 18 3.26 -1.20 21.80
CA LEU A 18 3.60 -0.40 20.63
C LEU A 18 2.84 0.93 20.62
N ARG A 19 1.54 0.92 20.93
CA ARG A 19 0.69 2.11 21.02
C ARG A 19 1.28 3.12 21.99
N GLU A 20 1.68 2.67 23.18
CA GLU A 20 2.29 3.54 24.18
C GLU A 20 3.61 4.14 23.67
N ALA A 21 4.47 3.33 23.04
CA ALA A 21 5.78 3.77 22.55
C ALA A 21 5.71 4.83 21.42
N VAL A 22 4.60 4.91 20.70
CA VAL A 22 4.38 5.87 19.59
C VAL A 22 3.25 6.86 19.83
N ARG A 23 2.66 6.88 21.04
CA ARG A 23 1.47 7.65 21.40
C ARG A 23 1.52 9.11 20.94
N ASP A 24 2.66 9.78 21.13
CA ASP A 24 2.84 11.20 20.76
C ASP A 24 2.62 11.48 19.26
N HIS A 25 2.89 10.49 18.41
CA HIS A 25 2.80 10.61 16.96
C HIS A 25 1.52 10.00 16.40
N LEU A 26 0.81 9.20 17.18
CA LEU A 26 -0.39 8.52 16.74
C LEU A 26 -1.55 9.52 16.50
N THR A 27 -2.44 9.20 15.56
CA THR A 27 -3.64 9.98 15.26
C THR A 27 -4.88 9.14 15.52
N PRO A 28 -6.05 9.74 15.83
CA PRO A 28 -7.29 8.98 16.02
C PRO A 28 -7.68 8.17 14.78
N PHE A 29 -7.34 8.66 13.59
CA PHE A 29 -7.57 7.94 12.34
C PHE A 29 -6.74 6.65 12.29
N TYR A 30 -5.43 6.72 12.59
CA TYR A 30 -4.53 5.58 12.43
C TYR A 30 -4.48 4.64 13.64
N ASP A 31 -4.91 5.08 14.82
CA ASP A 31 -4.96 4.31 16.08
C ASP A 31 -6.01 3.20 16.04
N THR A 32 -5.70 2.12 15.31
CA THR A 32 -6.49 0.91 15.26
C THR A 32 -5.63 -0.29 15.63
N ASN A 33 -6.23 -1.28 16.29
CA ASN A 33 -5.53 -2.53 16.60
C ASN A 33 -4.98 -3.20 15.33
N PHE A 34 -5.71 -3.14 14.22
CA PHE A 34 -5.27 -3.74 12.96
C PHE A 34 -4.09 -3.02 12.32
N ASN A 35 -4.05 -1.69 12.33
CA ASN A 35 -2.89 -0.95 11.82
C ASN A 35 -1.65 -1.27 12.64
N LEU A 36 -1.73 -1.22 13.97
CA LEU A 36 -0.60 -1.55 14.83
C LEU A 36 -0.17 -3.03 14.67
N LEU A 37 -1.14 -3.94 14.49
CA LEU A 37 -0.87 -5.35 14.23
C LEU A 37 -0.13 -5.59 12.91
N ARG A 38 -0.39 -4.80 11.86
CA ARG A 38 0.37 -4.87 10.59
C ARG A 38 1.85 -4.61 10.80
N TRP A 39 2.19 -3.58 11.57
CA TRP A 39 3.57 -3.26 11.91
C TRP A 39 4.24 -4.36 12.74
N LEU A 40 3.52 -4.94 13.70
CA LEU A 40 4.00 -6.08 14.48
C LEU A 40 4.28 -7.30 13.59
N LYS A 41 3.33 -7.69 12.74
CA LYS A 41 3.48 -8.85 11.85
C LYS A 41 4.58 -8.65 10.83
N GLY A 42 4.61 -7.51 10.14
CA GLY A 42 5.56 -7.21 9.07
C GLY A 42 7.03 -7.13 9.53
N HIS A 43 7.27 -6.96 10.83
CA HIS A 43 8.61 -6.89 11.41
C HIS A 43 8.81 -7.93 12.53
N ASN A 44 8.11 -9.06 12.48
CA ASN A 44 8.30 -10.20 13.39
C ASN A 44 8.24 -9.82 14.89
N TYR A 45 7.38 -8.87 15.25
CA TYR A 45 7.20 -8.34 16.61
C TYR A 45 8.47 -7.72 17.21
N ASN A 46 9.44 -7.33 16.37
CA ASN A 46 10.67 -6.66 16.80
C ASN A 46 10.42 -5.17 17.07
N LEU A 47 10.09 -4.83 18.32
CA LEU A 47 9.76 -3.44 18.70
C LEU A 47 10.89 -2.45 18.44
N ASP A 48 12.15 -2.86 18.59
CA ASP A 48 13.32 -2.00 18.34
C ASP A 48 13.42 -1.56 16.88
N GLU A 49 12.98 -2.41 15.94
CA GLU A 49 12.88 -2.09 14.52
C GLU A 49 11.60 -1.32 14.21
N ILE A 50 10.47 -1.72 14.80
CA ILE A 50 9.15 -1.17 14.48
C ILE A 50 9.01 0.28 14.93
N ILE A 51 9.39 0.60 16.18
CA ILE A 51 9.16 1.93 16.78
C ILE A 51 9.74 3.05 15.92
N PRO A 52 11.03 3.04 15.48
CA PRO A 52 11.56 4.10 14.64
C PRO A 52 10.87 4.19 13.28
N LYS A 53 10.54 3.05 12.65
CA LYS A 53 9.86 3.02 11.35
C LYS A 53 8.44 3.57 11.43
N LEU A 54 7.67 3.11 12.42
CA LEU A 54 6.31 3.58 12.66
C LEU A 54 6.28 5.07 13.02
N LYS A 55 7.21 5.55 13.87
CA LYS A 55 7.34 6.99 14.14
C LYS A 55 7.56 7.79 12.85
N ASN A 56 8.47 7.35 11.98
CA ASN A 56 8.69 8.01 10.69
C ASN A 56 7.44 8.01 9.82
N HIS A 57 6.71 6.88 9.75
CA HIS A 57 5.44 6.82 9.03
C HIS A 57 4.42 7.80 9.61
N LEU A 58 4.21 7.81 10.93
CA LEU A 58 3.24 8.70 11.60
C LEU A 58 3.60 10.19 11.46
N ILE A 59 4.89 10.54 11.49
CA ILE A 59 5.36 11.91 11.18
C ILE A 59 5.02 12.26 9.72
N PHE A 60 5.29 11.36 8.79
CA PHE A 60 4.94 11.56 7.38
C PHE A 60 3.44 11.74 7.17
N ARG A 61 2.59 10.97 7.87
CA ARG A 61 1.13 11.15 7.84
C ARG A 61 0.70 12.56 8.25
N LYS A 62 1.37 13.13 9.26
CA LYS A 62 1.15 14.49 9.79
C LYS A 62 1.84 15.61 9.01
N SER A 63 2.62 15.28 7.98
CA SER A 63 3.30 16.28 7.14
C SER A 63 2.29 17.15 6.36
N ASP A 64 2.79 18.08 5.56
CA ASP A 64 1.97 18.92 4.66
C ASP A 64 1.09 18.11 3.68
N TRP A 65 1.35 16.80 3.54
CA TRP A 65 0.55 15.90 2.73
C TRP A 65 -0.78 15.52 3.39
N LYS A 66 -0.90 15.65 4.72
CA LYS A 66 -2.12 15.44 5.51
C LYS A 66 -2.83 14.13 5.15
N LEU A 67 -2.16 13.00 5.35
CA LEU A 67 -2.62 11.72 4.81
C LEU A 67 -3.95 11.25 5.37
N ASP A 68 -4.24 11.55 6.63
CA ASP A 68 -5.52 11.18 7.27
C ASP A 68 -6.74 11.84 6.58
N GLU A 69 -6.54 13.02 5.98
CA GLU A 69 -7.58 13.81 5.31
C GLU A 69 -7.52 13.70 3.78
N VAL A 70 -6.48 13.08 3.22
CA VAL A 70 -6.19 13.17 1.78
C VAL A 70 -7.31 12.59 0.92
N THR A 71 -7.97 11.54 1.42
CA THR A 71 -9.06 10.83 0.74
C THR A 71 -10.41 11.55 0.80
N GLU A 72 -10.51 12.65 1.55
CA GLU A 72 -11.70 13.51 1.57
C GLU A 72 -11.76 14.43 0.35
N LYS A 73 -10.60 14.67 -0.28
CA LYS A 73 -10.48 15.43 -1.52
C LYS A 73 -10.76 14.52 -2.71
N PRO A 74 -11.27 15.04 -3.84
CA PRO A 74 -11.49 14.24 -5.03
C PRO A 74 -10.17 13.73 -5.65
N ARG A 75 -10.21 12.54 -6.26
CA ARG A 75 -9.13 11.95 -7.06
C ARG A 75 -8.98 12.68 -8.39
N ASN A 76 -8.33 13.85 -8.40
CA ASN A 76 -8.27 14.74 -9.56
C ASN A 76 -6.87 15.25 -9.91
N HIS A 77 -5.82 14.59 -9.41
CA HIS A 77 -4.44 14.93 -9.79
C HIS A 77 -4.25 14.67 -11.30
N PRO A 78 -3.53 15.51 -12.07
CA PRO A 78 -3.35 15.31 -13.52
C PRO A 78 -2.86 13.90 -13.91
N ILE A 79 -1.99 13.32 -13.08
CA ILE A 79 -1.45 11.96 -13.23
C ILE A 79 -2.54 10.88 -13.19
N HIS A 80 -3.66 11.11 -12.48
CA HIS A 80 -4.76 10.16 -12.37
C HIS A 80 -5.48 9.90 -13.70
N GLN A 81 -5.24 10.72 -14.72
CA GLN A 81 -5.70 10.50 -16.10
C GLN A 81 -4.89 9.41 -16.82
N PHE A 82 -3.63 9.21 -16.40
CA PHE A 82 -2.69 8.26 -17.00
C PHE A 82 -2.44 7.04 -16.10
N TRP A 83 -2.74 7.16 -14.80
CA TRP A 83 -2.70 6.08 -13.84
C TRP A 83 -4.12 5.89 -13.27
N MET A 84 -4.85 4.93 -13.83
CA MET A 84 -6.25 4.71 -13.46
C MET A 84 -6.39 4.11 -12.06
N SER A 85 -7.55 4.36 -11.42
CA SER A 85 -7.87 3.76 -10.12
C SER A 85 -8.15 2.28 -10.29
N GLY A 86 -7.55 1.45 -9.44
CA GLY A 86 -7.65 0.00 -9.53
C GLY A 86 -8.62 -0.64 -8.52
N LEU A 87 -9.14 0.10 -7.55
CA LEU A 87 -9.94 -0.47 -6.48
C LEU A 87 -11.32 -0.91 -7.02
N THR A 88 -11.61 -2.21 -6.98
CA THR A 88 -12.81 -2.77 -7.63
C THR A 88 -13.87 -3.23 -6.64
N GLY A 89 -13.49 -3.96 -5.60
CA GLY A 89 -14.42 -4.51 -4.61
C GLY A 89 -13.90 -5.76 -3.92
N ASP A 90 -14.78 -6.49 -3.25
CA ASP A 90 -14.42 -7.64 -2.43
C ASP A 90 -14.00 -8.87 -3.23
N ALA A 91 -12.94 -9.54 -2.79
CA ALA A 91 -12.53 -10.82 -3.34
C ALA A 91 -13.50 -11.93 -2.92
N VAL A 92 -13.99 -12.69 -3.91
CA VAL A 92 -14.97 -13.77 -3.67
C VAL A 92 -14.32 -15.01 -3.05
N LYS A 93 -13.10 -15.36 -3.51
CA LYS A 93 -12.40 -16.59 -3.09
C LYS A 93 -11.36 -16.39 -2.01
N THR A 94 -10.91 -15.15 -1.80
CA THR A 94 -9.92 -14.80 -0.79
C THR A 94 -10.62 -14.00 0.30
N PRO A 95 -10.84 -14.57 1.49
CA PRO A 95 -11.57 -13.90 2.54
C PRO A 95 -10.87 -12.61 2.99
N ASN A 96 -11.65 -11.66 3.52
CA ASN A 96 -11.16 -10.38 4.07
C ASN A 96 -10.18 -9.64 3.15
N THR A 97 -10.45 -9.67 1.85
CA THR A 97 -9.56 -9.05 0.88
C THR A 97 -10.35 -8.20 -0.10
N ILE A 98 -9.81 -7.03 -0.43
CA ILE A 98 -10.35 -6.11 -1.45
C ILE A 98 -9.42 -6.17 -2.66
N ILE A 99 -9.97 -6.28 -3.86
CA ILE A 99 -9.21 -6.39 -5.10
C ILE A 99 -8.83 -4.99 -5.60
N ASN A 100 -7.54 -4.81 -5.84
CA ASN A 100 -7.02 -3.72 -6.66
C ASN A 100 -6.46 -4.29 -7.97
N VAL A 101 -6.96 -3.82 -9.11
CA VAL A 101 -6.46 -4.19 -10.44
C VAL A 101 -5.68 -3.02 -11.03
N GLU A 102 -4.39 -3.22 -11.27
CA GLU A 102 -3.54 -2.25 -11.95
C GLU A 102 -3.21 -2.73 -13.36
N GLN A 103 -3.45 -1.86 -14.35
CA GLN A 103 -3.06 -2.09 -15.75
C GLN A 103 -1.58 -1.76 -15.98
N THR A 104 -0.72 -2.50 -15.31
CA THR A 104 0.73 -2.26 -15.29
C THR A 104 1.36 -2.32 -16.69
N GLY A 105 0.89 -3.19 -17.58
CA GLY A 105 1.46 -3.33 -18.91
C GLY A 105 1.16 -2.17 -19.87
N THR A 106 0.05 -1.44 -19.66
CA THR A 106 -0.39 -0.35 -20.55
C THR A 106 -0.24 1.05 -19.97
N ASN A 107 0.00 1.20 -18.66
CA ASN A 107 0.25 2.50 -18.05
C ASN A 107 1.52 3.14 -18.65
N ASP A 108 1.41 4.41 -19.11
CA ASP A 108 2.56 5.15 -19.66
C ASP A 108 3.46 5.73 -18.56
N TYR A 109 4.10 4.86 -17.78
CA TYR A 109 5.03 5.27 -16.72
C TYR A 109 6.18 6.12 -17.24
N TRP A 110 6.63 5.85 -18.46
CA TRP A 110 7.69 6.62 -19.09
C TRP A 110 7.24 8.05 -19.38
N GLY A 111 6.11 8.24 -20.06
CA GLY A 111 5.54 9.55 -20.35
C GLY A 111 5.23 10.34 -19.09
N MET A 112 4.70 9.69 -18.05
CA MET A 112 4.48 10.33 -16.74
C MET A 112 5.77 10.90 -16.16
N LEU A 113 6.88 10.15 -16.18
CA LEU A 113 8.18 10.61 -15.66
C LEU A 113 8.84 11.71 -16.52
N GLN A 114 8.54 11.76 -17.81
CA GLN A 114 9.00 12.84 -18.69
C GLN A 114 8.17 14.12 -18.53
N THR A 115 6.95 14.01 -18.00
CA THR A 115 5.99 15.12 -17.92
C THR A 115 5.90 15.72 -16.53
N PHE A 116 5.93 14.89 -15.49
CA PHE A 116 5.72 15.30 -14.11
C PHE A 116 6.96 15.03 -13.26
N PRO A 117 7.26 15.92 -12.30
CA PRO A 117 8.32 15.65 -11.34
C PRO A 117 7.92 14.48 -10.42
N MET A 118 8.92 13.73 -9.96
CA MET A 118 8.72 12.51 -9.17
C MET A 118 7.83 12.71 -7.94
N ASN A 119 7.96 13.84 -7.25
CA ASN A 119 7.17 14.14 -6.06
C ASN A 119 5.66 14.23 -6.37
N GLU A 120 5.25 14.71 -7.55
CA GLU A 120 3.84 14.76 -7.96
C GLU A 120 3.33 13.35 -8.32
N ILE A 121 4.17 12.51 -8.94
CA ILE A 121 3.86 11.08 -9.15
C ILE A 121 3.66 10.36 -7.82
N MET A 122 4.55 10.60 -6.85
CA MET A 122 4.43 10.07 -5.50
C MET A 122 3.16 10.55 -4.81
N LYS A 123 2.78 11.84 -4.92
CA LYS A 123 1.51 12.36 -4.37
C LYS A 123 0.30 11.65 -4.96
N ALA A 124 0.25 11.52 -6.28
CA ALA A 124 -0.84 10.83 -6.96
C ALA A 124 -0.94 9.37 -6.52
N ARG A 125 0.19 8.70 -6.33
CA ARG A 125 0.25 7.30 -5.89
C ARG A 125 -0.10 7.12 -4.42
N VAL A 126 0.38 8.02 -3.55
CA VAL A 126 0.04 8.03 -2.11
C VAL A 126 -1.45 8.23 -1.91
N TYR A 127 -2.09 9.10 -2.71
CA TYR A 127 -3.54 9.23 -2.68
C TYR A 127 -4.24 7.86 -2.87
N ASP A 128 -3.83 7.09 -3.87
CA ASP A 128 -4.42 5.77 -4.14
C ASP A 128 -4.14 4.75 -3.03
N LEU A 129 -2.95 4.81 -2.43
CA LEU A 129 -2.59 3.97 -1.26
C LEU A 129 -3.42 4.32 -0.03
N GLU A 130 -3.70 5.60 0.23
CA GLU A 130 -4.58 6.02 1.32
C GLU A 130 -6.04 5.64 1.04
N VAL A 131 -6.51 5.67 -0.22
CA VAL A 131 -7.82 5.14 -0.59
C VAL A 131 -7.92 3.63 -0.32
N MET A 132 -6.88 2.86 -0.67
CA MET A 132 -6.80 1.43 -0.35
C MET A 132 -6.82 1.20 1.17
N LEU A 133 -5.98 1.92 1.94
CA LEU A 133 -5.91 1.81 3.39
C LEU A 133 -7.25 2.15 4.05
N LYS A 134 -7.89 3.24 3.65
CA LYS A 134 -9.21 3.65 4.17
C LYS A 134 -10.27 2.58 3.89
N SER A 135 -10.31 2.04 2.67
CA SER A 135 -11.26 0.99 2.30
C SER A 135 -11.06 -0.29 3.12
N VAL A 136 -9.80 -0.64 3.38
CA VAL A 136 -9.43 -1.73 4.29
C VAL A 136 -9.95 -1.42 5.70
N MET A 137 -9.58 -0.29 6.30
CA MET A 137 -9.98 0.08 7.66
C MET A 137 -11.50 0.15 7.83
N GLU A 138 -12.24 0.65 6.84
CA GLU A 138 -13.71 0.66 6.86
C GLU A 138 -14.30 -0.75 6.87
N LYS A 139 -13.70 -1.69 6.12
CA LYS A 139 -14.12 -3.09 6.13
C LYS A 139 -13.75 -3.79 7.43
N GLU A 140 -12.59 -3.48 8.00
CA GLU A 140 -12.17 -3.99 9.32
C GLU A 140 -13.13 -3.53 10.42
N ALA A 141 -13.53 -2.26 10.42
CA ALA A 141 -14.49 -1.73 11.37
C ALA A 141 -15.88 -2.40 11.26
N LYS A 142 -16.30 -2.77 10.04
CA LYS A 142 -17.58 -3.46 9.79
C LYS A 142 -17.55 -4.94 10.16
N THR A 143 -16.43 -5.61 9.93
CA THR A 143 -16.32 -7.08 10.04
C THR A 143 -15.67 -7.54 11.34
N GLY A 144 -14.90 -6.68 12.00
CA GLY A 144 -14.07 -7.05 13.13
C GLY A 144 -12.90 -7.97 12.76
N GLN A 145 -12.56 -8.10 11.48
CA GLN A 145 -11.51 -8.99 10.98
C GLN A 145 -10.46 -8.22 10.19
N GLN A 146 -9.19 -8.62 10.33
CA GLN A 146 -8.10 -7.98 9.60
C GLN A 146 -8.30 -8.16 8.10
N THR A 147 -8.24 -7.06 7.34
CA THR A 147 -8.48 -7.01 5.90
C THR A 147 -7.22 -6.59 5.15
N SER A 148 -7.04 -7.06 3.92
CA SER A 148 -5.88 -6.71 3.09
C SER A 148 -6.30 -6.42 1.64
N ILE A 149 -5.34 -6.04 0.80
CA ILE A 149 -5.53 -5.85 -0.64
C ILE A 149 -4.99 -7.06 -1.42
N LEU A 150 -5.78 -7.61 -2.33
CA LEU A 150 -5.30 -8.51 -3.38
C LEU A 150 -4.90 -7.66 -4.58
N TYR A 151 -3.60 -7.57 -4.85
CA TYR A 151 -3.08 -6.68 -5.85
C TYR A 151 -2.85 -7.43 -7.17
N ILE A 152 -3.74 -7.22 -8.14
CA ILE A 152 -3.64 -7.81 -9.48
C ILE A 152 -2.88 -6.85 -10.37
N MET A 153 -1.78 -7.31 -10.97
CA MET A 153 -1.02 -6.57 -11.96
C MET A 153 -1.25 -7.22 -13.32
N ASP A 154 -1.99 -6.52 -14.17
CA ASP A 154 -2.18 -6.92 -15.57
C ASP A 154 -1.00 -6.42 -16.39
N LEU A 155 -0.20 -7.37 -16.88
CA LEU A 155 1.02 -7.11 -17.65
C LEU A 155 0.78 -7.14 -19.17
N ASP A 156 -0.48 -7.24 -19.61
CA ASP A 156 -0.81 -7.17 -21.03
C ASP A 156 -0.31 -5.85 -21.64
N GLY A 157 0.31 -5.93 -22.83
CA GLY A 157 0.93 -4.79 -23.49
C GLY A 157 2.33 -4.38 -23.00
N LEU A 158 2.88 -5.04 -21.97
CA LEU A 158 4.24 -4.73 -21.50
C LEU A 158 5.30 -5.05 -22.57
N THR A 159 6.13 -4.05 -22.92
CA THR A 159 7.17 -4.19 -23.95
C THR A 159 8.57 -4.36 -23.35
N PHE A 160 9.35 -5.29 -23.89
CA PHE A 160 10.75 -5.49 -23.47
C PHE A 160 11.68 -4.50 -24.18
N ASP A 161 11.96 -3.38 -23.54
CA ASP A 161 12.86 -2.35 -24.05
C ASP A 161 13.74 -1.72 -22.95
N THR A 162 14.63 -0.82 -23.36
CA THR A 162 15.51 -0.12 -22.41
C THR A 162 14.77 0.79 -21.45
N LYS A 163 13.61 1.34 -21.85
CA LYS A 163 12.78 2.19 -20.99
C LYS A 163 12.26 1.38 -19.82
N LEU A 164 11.78 0.16 -20.07
CA LEU A 164 11.33 -0.75 -19.02
C LEU A 164 12.42 -1.01 -17.98
N PHE A 165 13.65 -1.32 -18.40
CA PHE A 165 14.76 -1.52 -17.47
C PHE A 165 15.07 -0.27 -16.64
N THR A 166 15.05 0.91 -17.26
CA THR A 166 15.24 2.18 -16.54
C THR A 166 14.12 2.43 -15.53
N LEU A 167 12.88 2.15 -15.89
CA LEU A 167 11.71 2.30 -15.01
C LEU A 167 11.81 1.38 -13.80
N VAL A 168 12.03 0.08 -14.04
CA VAL A 168 12.05 -0.95 -13.00
C VAL A 168 13.22 -0.75 -12.04
N ARG A 169 14.41 -0.35 -12.53
CA ARG A 169 15.58 -0.09 -11.68
C ARG A 169 15.59 1.30 -11.03
N GLY A 170 14.74 2.20 -11.49
CA GLY A 170 14.68 3.59 -11.05
C GLY A 170 13.38 3.88 -10.31
N ALA A 171 12.51 4.66 -10.97
CA ALA A 171 11.30 5.21 -10.37
C ALA A 171 10.37 4.16 -9.77
N LEU A 172 10.13 3.04 -10.47
CA LEU A 172 9.21 2.01 -9.98
C LEU A 172 9.79 1.26 -8.78
N ALA A 173 11.11 1.03 -8.74
CA ALA A 173 11.78 0.50 -7.55
C ALA A 173 11.65 1.48 -6.36
N SER A 174 11.81 2.78 -6.57
CA SER A 174 11.62 3.78 -5.50
C SER A 174 10.19 3.80 -4.96
N ILE A 175 9.19 3.73 -5.85
CA ILE A 175 7.77 3.63 -5.45
C ILE A 175 7.51 2.34 -4.66
N SER A 176 8.06 1.21 -5.12
CA SER A 176 7.94 -0.08 -4.46
C SER A 176 8.56 -0.08 -3.05
N ASN A 177 9.77 0.47 -2.92
CA ASN A 177 10.42 0.62 -1.62
C ASN A 177 9.60 1.49 -0.67
N PHE A 178 9.11 2.64 -1.15
CA PHE A 178 8.24 3.51 -0.36
C PHE A 178 6.97 2.79 0.10
N MET A 179 6.33 1.99 -0.78
CA MET A 179 5.17 1.18 -0.41
C MET A 179 5.51 0.17 0.68
N SER A 180 6.65 -0.52 0.58
CA SER A 180 7.09 -1.49 1.58
C SER A 180 7.42 -0.87 2.93
N GLU A 181 7.89 0.38 2.94
CA GLU A 181 8.26 1.09 4.17
C GLU A 181 7.07 1.68 4.91
N HIS A 182 6.01 2.09 4.20
CA HIS A 182 4.90 2.84 4.77
C HIS A 182 3.55 2.11 4.79
N TYR A 183 3.36 1.10 3.95
CA TYR A 183 2.10 0.35 3.83
C TYR A 183 2.33 -1.13 4.16
N VAL A 184 3.01 -1.36 5.27
CA VAL A 184 3.40 -2.68 5.80
C VAL A 184 2.16 -3.57 5.96
N GLU A 185 2.24 -4.81 5.47
CA GLU A 185 1.16 -5.83 5.54
C GLU A 185 -0.21 -5.33 5.03
N LEU A 186 -0.25 -4.29 4.18
CA LEU A 186 -1.49 -3.86 3.52
C LEU A 186 -1.86 -4.80 2.37
N ILE A 187 -0.86 -5.25 1.61
CA ILE A 187 -1.04 -6.14 0.47
C ILE A 187 -0.97 -7.61 0.93
N HIS A 188 -2.00 -8.39 0.64
CA HIS A 188 -2.04 -9.82 0.89
C HIS A 188 -1.12 -10.58 -0.07
N SER A 189 -1.25 -10.29 -1.37
CA SER A 189 -0.44 -10.89 -2.41
C SER A 189 -0.49 -10.06 -3.69
N PHE A 190 0.60 -10.15 -4.46
CA PHE A 190 0.67 -9.68 -5.85
C PHE A 190 0.35 -10.86 -6.78
N VAL A 191 -0.62 -10.68 -7.67
CA VAL A 191 -1.00 -11.66 -8.68
C VAL A 191 -0.71 -11.07 -10.04
N LEU A 192 0.29 -11.62 -10.73
CA LEU A 192 0.62 -11.25 -12.10
C LEU A 192 -0.30 -12.00 -13.06
N VAL A 193 -0.98 -11.27 -13.93
CA VAL A 193 -1.77 -11.84 -15.04
C VAL A 193 -1.20 -11.34 -16.36
N ASN A 194 -1.36 -12.14 -17.42
CA ASN A 194 -0.80 -11.86 -18.75
C ASN A 194 0.72 -11.61 -18.73
N ALA A 195 1.43 -12.27 -17.81
CA ALA A 195 2.87 -12.07 -17.65
C ALA A 195 3.63 -12.48 -18.92
N PRO A 196 4.46 -11.61 -19.51
CA PRO A 196 5.23 -11.94 -20.70
C PRO A 196 6.36 -12.92 -20.37
N THR A 197 6.87 -13.61 -21.38
CA THR A 197 7.93 -14.63 -21.22
C THR A 197 9.23 -14.07 -20.61
N PHE A 198 9.49 -12.77 -20.75
CA PHE A 198 10.68 -12.10 -20.20
C PHE A 198 10.50 -11.60 -18.76
N ILE A 199 9.35 -11.83 -18.10
CA ILE A 199 9.08 -11.31 -16.75
C ILE A 199 10.15 -11.73 -15.73
N SER A 200 10.70 -12.94 -15.86
CA SER A 200 11.76 -13.45 -14.99
C SER A 200 13.08 -12.70 -15.11
N ALA A 201 13.29 -11.93 -16.19
CA ALA A 201 14.49 -11.11 -16.37
C ALA A 201 14.41 -9.75 -15.66
N ILE A 202 13.22 -9.35 -15.20
CA ILE A 202 12.96 -8.02 -14.64
C ILE A 202 12.33 -8.06 -13.24
N TRP A 203 11.98 -9.25 -12.72
CA TRP A 203 11.34 -9.44 -11.41
C TRP A 203 12.34 -9.69 -10.28
#